data_AF-A0A820SVB7-F1
#
_entry.id   AF-A0A820SVB7-F1
#
_cell.length_a   1.000
_cell.length_b   1.000
_cell.length_c   1.000
_cell.angle_alpha   90.00
_cell.angle_beta   90.00
_cell.angle_gamma   90.00
#
_symmetry.space_group_name_H-M   'P 1'
#
loop_
_entity.id
_entity.type
_entity.pdbx_description
1 polymer ?
#
loop_
_entity_poly.entity_id
_entity_poly.type
_entity_poly.pdbx_seq_one_letter_code
_entity_poly.pdbx_strand_id
1 'polypeptide(L)'
;MMSGKQKRSALDMFLDSIDGDTDCVSHSTNKTSTSTSTSCFTNEAKKYRQLASNFMSDDREDKSAALFWKCNQHSLPMLSILARKYLATPATSVPSESAFSKSAYYGRKERANINANTLSQSVFLKDKLMTEK
;
A
#
# COMPACT_ATOMS: atom_id res chain seq x y z
N MET A 1 -15.81 27.22 -32.53
CA MET A 1 -15.88 26.36 -31.33
C MET A 1 -14.52 25.70 -31.14
N MET A 2 -13.75 26.12 -30.14
CA MET A 2 -12.46 25.51 -29.85
C MET A 2 -12.67 24.31 -28.93
N SER A 3 -12.48 23.11 -29.47
CA SER A 3 -12.48 21.88 -28.68
C SER A 3 -11.31 21.95 -27.69
N GLY A 4 -11.63 22.07 -26.39
CA GLY A 4 -10.63 22.09 -25.33
C GLY A 4 -9.91 20.74 -25.29
N LYS A 5 -8.62 20.73 -25.65
CA LYS A 5 -7.77 19.53 -25.52
C LYS A 5 -7.74 19.11 -24.05
N GLN A 6 -8.46 18.04 -23.70
CA GLN A 6 -8.33 17.39 -22.40
C GLN A 6 -6.87 16.97 -22.21
N LYS A 7 -6.25 17.46 -21.12
CA LYS A 7 -4.86 17.12 -20.77
C LYS A 7 -4.83 15.66 -20.35
N ARG A 8 -4.21 14.81 -21.17
CA ARG A 8 -3.99 13.40 -20.87
C ARG A 8 -2.84 13.27 -19.85
N SER A 9 -3.01 12.46 -18.82
CA SER A 9 -1.97 12.20 -17.83
C SER A 9 -0.88 11.29 -18.41
N ALA A 10 0.36 11.39 -17.92
CA ALA A 10 1.43 10.45 -18.25
C ALA A 10 1.04 8.99 -17.92
N LEU A 11 0.20 8.81 -16.89
CA LEU A 11 -0.37 7.53 -16.51
C LEU A 11 -1.36 7.03 -17.59
N ASP A 12 -2.17 7.92 -18.17
CA ASP A 12 -3.10 7.56 -19.26
C ASP A 12 -2.33 7.07 -20.49
N MET A 13 -1.23 7.75 -20.82
CA MET A 13 -0.35 7.32 -21.92
C MET A 13 0.31 5.96 -21.65
N PHE A 14 0.71 5.70 -20.39
CA PHE A 14 1.29 4.42 -19.99
C PHE A 14 0.29 3.27 -20.09
N LEU A 15 -0.96 3.46 -19.65
CA LEU A 15 -1.99 2.43 -19.72
C LEU A 15 -2.40 2.11 -21.17
N ASP A 16 -2.57 3.13 -22.02
CA ASP A 16 -2.90 2.95 -23.43
C ASP A 16 -1.78 2.22 -24.19
N SER A 17 -0.52 2.46 -23.84
CA SER A 17 0.63 1.78 -24.44
C SER A 17 0.71 0.28 -24.11
N ILE A 18 0.05 -0.17 -23.03
CA ILE A 18 0.01 -1.59 -22.65
C ILE A 18 -1.12 -2.32 -23.39
N ASP A 19 -2.18 -1.63 -23.76
CA ASP A 19 -3.34 -2.19 -24.47
C ASP A 19 -3.12 -2.27 -26.01
N GLY A 20 -2.01 -1.74 -26.54
CA GLY A 20 -1.78 -1.47 -27.97
C GLY A 20 -1.30 -2.61 -28.90
N ASP A 21 -1.20 -3.86 -28.45
CA ASP A 21 -0.69 -4.99 -29.26
C ASP A 21 -1.71 -6.14 -29.38
N THR A 22 -2.83 -5.93 -30.11
CA THR A 22 -3.76 -7.01 -30.50
C THR A 22 -3.97 -7.22 -31.99
N ASP A 23 -3.23 -6.55 -32.88
CA ASP A 23 -3.25 -6.91 -34.32
C ASP A 23 -1.87 -7.40 -34.78
N CYS A 24 -1.51 -8.62 -34.39
CA CYS A 24 -0.44 -9.35 -35.04
C CYS A 24 -1.02 -10.47 -35.91
N VAL A 25 -1.06 -10.21 -37.22
CA VAL A 25 -1.22 -11.24 -38.25
C VAL A 25 -0.16 -12.31 -38.05
N SER A 26 -0.62 -13.55 -37.99
CA SER A 26 0.14 -14.76 -37.75
C SER A 26 1.31 -14.90 -38.73
N HIS A 27 2.54 -14.90 -38.22
CA HIS A 27 3.61 -15.76 -38.74
C HIS A 27 4.33 -16.43 -37.56
N SER A 28 4.37 -17.75 -37.63
CA SER A 28 4.85 -18.68 -36.61
C SER A 28 6.32 -18.44 -36.26
N THR A 29 6.63 -18.26 -34.98
CA THR A 29 7.49 -19.16 -34.19
C THR A 29 7.61 -18.66 -32.74
N ASN A 30 7.10 -19.48 -31.81
CA ASN A 30 7.33 -19.53 -30.36
C ASN A 30 7.15 -18.24 -29.54
N LYS A 31 5.89 -17.79 -29.35
CA LYS A 31 5.53 -16.81 -28.30
C LYS A 31 5.12 -17.52 -27.01
N THR A 32 5.91 -17.30 -25.97
CA THR A 32 5.69 -17.70 -24.58
C THR A 32 4.32 -17.25 -24.04
N SER A 33 3.75 -18.08 -23.16
CA SER A 33 2.41 -18.06 -22.57
C SER A 33 2.06 -16.85 -21.66
N THR A 34 2.50 -15.62 -21.95
CA THR A 34 2.43 -14.44 -21.05
C THR A 34 1.17 -13.57 -21.17
N SER A 35 0.21 -13.89 -22.03
CA SER A 35 -0.85 -12.95 -22.44
C SER A 35 -2.02 -12.74 -21.46
N THR A 36 -2.17 -13.53 -20.39
CA THR A 36 -3.35 -13.47 -19.49
C THR A 36 -3.14 -12.61 -18.23
N SER A 37 -1.90 -12.43 -17.77
CA SER A 37 -1.59 -11.76 -16.50
C SER A 37 -1.50 -10.23 -16.62
N THR A 38 -1.14 -9.69 -17.77
CA THR A 38 -1.01 -8.23 -17.95
C THR A 38 -2.38 -7.55 -18.04
N SER A 39 -3.35 -8.19 -18.68
CA SER A 39 -4.72 -7.67 -18.83
C SER A 39 -5.50 -7.62 -17.52
N CYS A 40 -5.21 -8.51 -16.57
CA CYS A 40 -5.86 -8.48 -15.25
C CYS A 40 -5.35 -7.31 -14.40
N PHE A 41 -4.06 -6.96 -14.49
CA PHE A 41 -3.47 -5.82 -13.81
C PHE A 41 -3.98 -4.49 -14.35
N THR A 42 -4.04 -4.31 -15.67
CA THR A 42 -4.55 -3.06 -16.27
C THR A 42 -6.02 -2.83 -15.92
N ASN A 43 -6.83 -3.90 -15.92
CA ASN A 43 -8.22 -3.84 -15.48
C ASN A 43 -8.35 -3.46 -14.00
N GLU A 44 -7.50 -3.99 -13.13
CA GLU A 44 -7.48 -3.62 -11.71
C GLU A 44 -7.05 -2.16 -11.51
N ALA A 45 -6.02 -1.70 -12.24
CA ALA A 45 -5.57 -0.31 -12.18
C ALA A 45 -6.65 0.68 -12.65
N LYS A 46 -7.40 0.33 -13.71
CA LYS A 46 -8.56 1.12 -14.18
C LYS A 46 -9.66 1.19 -13.11
N LYS A 47 -9.98 0.06 -12.45
CA LYS A 47 -10.94 0.03 -11.32
C LYS A 47 -10.47 0.89 -10.16
N TYR A 48 -9.20 0.80 -9.79
CA TYR A 48 -8.62 1.60 -8.73
C TYR A 48 -8.79 3.10 -9.00
N ARG A 49 -8.55 3.56 -10.23
CA ARG A 49 -8.73 4.97 -10.60
C ARG A 49 -10.15 5.46 -10.30
N GLN A 50 -11.17 4.68 -10.68
CA GLN A 50 -12.57 5.04 -10.46
C GLN A 50 -12.94 5.03 -8.96
N LEU A 51 -12.51 4.01 -8.22
CA LEU A 51 -12.76 3.90 -6.78
C LEU A 51 -12.05 5.03 -6.02
N ALA A 52 -10.82 5.33 -6.39
CA ALA A 52 -10.02 6.39 -5.79
C ALA A 52 -10.62 7.77 -6.10
N SER A 53 -11.07 8.03 -7.33
CA SER A 53 -11.74 9.31 -7.64
C SER A 53 -12.98 9.51 -6.79
N ASN A 54 -13.80 8.47 -6.61
CA ASN A 54 -15.00 8.55 -5.77
C ASN A 54 -14.64 8.77 -4.30
N PHE A 55 -13.57 8.12 -3.82
CA PHE A 55 -13.07 8.28 -2.46
C PHE A 55 -12.51 9.68 -2.21
N MET A 56 -11.85 10.30 -3.19
CA MET A 56 -11.29 11.65 -3.06
C MET A 56 -12.35 12.75 -3.18
N SER A 57 -13.44 12.53 -3.93
CA SER A 57 -14.52 13.49 -4.11
C SER A 57 -15.57 13.47 -2.99
N ASP A 58 -15.59 12.43 -2.17
CA ASP A 58 -16.41 12.38 -0.96
C ASP A 58 -15.80 13.34 0.09
N ASP A 59 -16.60 13.99 0.94
CA ASP A 59 -16.14 15.01 1.91
C ASP A 59 -16.24 14.57 3.37
N ARG A 60 -16.50 13.28 3.61
CA ARG A 60 -16.55 12.73 4.98
C ARG A 60 -15.23 12.90 5.76
N GLU A 61 -15.32 13.27 7.03
CA GLU A 61 -14.17 13.50 7.91
C GLU A 61 -13.46 12.19 8.35
N ASP A 62 -14.14 11.05 8.32
CA ASP A 62 -13.65 9.74 8.78
C ASP A 62 -12.87 8.94 7.71
N LYS A 63 -12.35 9.64 6.69
CA LYS A 63 -11.58 9.02 5.60
C LYS A 63 -10.23 8.53 6.08
N SER A 64 -10.08 7.20 6.06
CA SER A 64 -8.79 6.56 6.24
C SER A 64 -8.40 5.78 4.99
N ALA A 65 -7.18 6.00 4.50
CA ALA A 65 -6.60 5.20 3.42
C ALA A 65 -6.60 3.70 3.78
N ALA A 66 -6.32 3.36 5.05
CA ALA A 66 -6.34 1.98 5.50
C ALA A 66 -7.75 1.36 5.41
N LEU A 67 -8.79 2.12 5.75
CA LEU A 67 -10.19 1.68 5.61
C LEU A 67 -10.59 1.52 4.14
N PHE A 68 -10.18 2.44 3.27
CA PHE A 68 -10.41 2.33 1.82
C PHE A 68 -9.86 1.00 1.28
N TRP A 69 -8.61 0.67 1.58
CA TRP A 69 -7.99 -0.57 1.10
C TRP A 69 -8.62 -1.82 1.73
N LYS A 70 -9.05 -1.75 2.99
CA LYS A 70 -9.76 -2.84 3.67
C LYS A 70 -11.11 -3.14 3.00
N CYS A 71 -11.89 -2.10 2.66
CA CYS A 71 -13.19 -2.26 2.02
C CYS A 71 -13.08 -2.72 0.55
N ASN A 72 -12.02 -2.34 -0.15
CA ASN A 72 -11.85 -2.63 -1.58
C ASN A 72 -10.91 -3.81 -1.88
N GLN A 73 -10.47 -4.56 -0.87
CA GLN A 73 -9.50 -5.65 -1.03
C GLN A 73 -9.97 -6.73 -2.01
N HIS A 74 -11.26 -7.06 -2.03
CA HIS A 74 -11.81 -8.05 -2.97
C HIS A 74 -11.86 -7.52 -4.41
N SER A 75 -12.08 -6.22 -4.59
CA SER A 75 -12.13 -5.56 -5.91
C SER A 75 -10.74 -5.26 -6.47
N LEU A 76 -9.74 -5.11 -5.58
CA LEU A 76 -8.36 -4.74 -5.87
C LEU A 76 -7.37 -5.75 -5.22
N PRO A 77 -7.37 -7.03 -5.65
CA PRO A 77 -6.62 -8.09 -4.98
C PRO A 77 -5.09 -7.90 -5.03
N MET A 78 -4.51 -7.40 -6.13
CA MET A 78 -3.06 -7.19 -6.23
C MET A 78 -2.63 -5.86 -5.61
N LEU A 79 -3.36 -4.78 -5.87
CA LEU A 79 -3.05 -3.46 -5.35
C LEU A 79 -3.21 -3.39 -3.83
N SER A 80 -4.21 -4.07 -3.26
CA SER A 80 -4.41 -4.10 -1.80
C SER A 80 -3.27 -4.77 -1.05
N ILE A 81 -2.63 -5.79 -1.62
CA ILE A 81 -1.44 -6.44 -1.05
C ILE A 81 -0.29 -5.45 -0.96
N LEU A 82 -0.06 -4.70 -2.05
CA LEU A 82 0.98 -3.67 -2.09
C LEU A 82 0.66 -2.53 -1.12
N ALA A 83 -0.57 -2.04 -1.15
CA ALA A 83 -1.02 -0.96 -0.28
C ALA A 83 -0.84 -1.30 1.21
N ARG A 84 -1.14 -2.54 1.63
CA ARG A 84 -0.91 -2.99 2.99
C ARG A 84 0.57 -2.90 3.40
N LYS A 85 1.50 -3.21 2.49
CA LYS A 85 2.94 -3.12 2.76
C LYS A 85 3.40 -1.67 2.89
N TYR A 86 2.95 -0.80 1.99
CA TYR A 86 3.35 0.61 2.00
C TYR A 86 2.72 1.39 3.14
N LEU A 87 1.43 1.15 3.44
CA LEU A 87 0.71 1.87 4.51
C LEU A 87 1.10 1.40 5.92
N ALA A 88 1.59 0.17 6.07
CA ALA A 88 2.07 -0.31 7.38
C ALA A 88 3.44 0.27 7.76
N THR A 89 4.17 0.83 6.80
CA THR A 89 5.52 1.36 7.06
C THR A 89 5.39 2.79 7.61
N PRO A 90 5.92 3.09 8.81
CA PRO A 90 5.92 4.44 9.33
C PRO A 90 6.81 5.33 8.46
N ALA A 91 6.43 6.59 8.28
CA ALA A 91 7.20 7.57 7.51
C ALA A 91 8.53 7.96 8.17
N THR A 92 8.71 7.67 9.47
CA THR A 92 9.85 8.10 10.27
C THR A 92 10.38 6.97 11.16
N SER A 93 11.63 7.12 11.63
CA SER A 93 12.26 6.24 12.63
C SER A 93 11.73 6.46 14.05
N VAL A 94 10.90 7.48 14.28
CA VAL A 94 10.39 7.88 15.61
C VAL A 94 9.77 6.72 16.40
N PRO A 95 8.97 5.80 15.82
CA PRO A 95 8.43 4.67 16.56
C PRO A 95 9.54 3.77 17.14
N SER A 96 10.59 3.51 16.36
CA SER A 96 11.75 2.73 16.76
C SER A 96 12.58 3.47 17.83
N GLU A 97 12.84 4.76 17.63
CA GLU A 97 13.55 5.60 18.60
C GLU A 97 12.81 5.68 19.94
N SER A 98 11.48 5.78 19.91
CA SER A 98 10.63 5.76 21.09
C SER A 98 10.75 4.42 21.83
N ALA A 99 10.70 3.30 21.10
CA ALA A 99 10.87 1.97 21.67
C ALA A 99 12.26 1.82 22.32
N PHE A 100 13.32 2.25 21.63
CA PHE A 100 14.69 2.21 22.17
C PHE A 100 14.86 3.12 23.37
N SER A 101 14.34 4.34 23.34
CA SER A 101 14.39 5.28 24.47
C SER A 101 13.68 4.71 25.70
N LYS A 102 12.51 4.08 25.52
CA LYS A 102 11.79 3.39 26.60
C LYS A 102 12.58 2.19 27.12
N SER A 103 13.18 1.39 26.23
CA SER A 103 14.00 0.24 26.64
C SER A 103 15.23 0.67 27.46
N ALA A 104 15.91 1.75 27.05
CA ALA A 104 17.04 2.33 27.76
C ALA A 104 16.62 2.91 29.12
N TYR A 105 15.42 3.51 29.19
CA TYR A 105 14.83 3.94 30.45
C TYR A 105 14.60 2.77 31.42
N TYR A 106 14.12 1.63 30.91
CA TYR A 106 13.88 0.45 31.73
C TYR A 106 15.16 -0.29 32.16
N GLY A 107 16.18 -0.27 31.31
CA GLY A 107 17.48 -0.90 31.57
C GLY A 107 18.49 -0.04 32.35
N ARG A 108 18.07 1.08 32.96
CA ARG A 108 18.98 1.93 33.76
C ARG A 108 19.61 1.17 34.93
N LYS A 109 20.73 1.72 35.43
CA LYS A 109 21.59 1.13 36.47
C LYS A 109 20.85 0.84 37.79
N GLU A 110 19.79 1.58 38.12
CA GLU A 110 18.98 1.30 39.32
C GLU A 110 18.10 0.03 39.18
N ARG A 111 17.95 -0.51 37.96
CA ARG A 111 17.18 -1.71 37.62
C ARG A 111 18.05 -2.79 36.94
N ALA A 112 19.36 -2.77 37.20
CA ALA A 112 20.37 -3.56 36.51
C ALA A 112 20.28 -5.10 36.67
N ASN A 113 19.30 -5.62 37.43
CA ASN A 113 19.09 -7.06 37.60
C ASN A 113 17.96 -7.63 36.72
N ILE A 114 17.54 -6.91 35.67
CA ILE A 114 16.56 -7.41 34.71
C ILE A 114 17.28 -8.17 33.59
N ASN A 115 16.89 -9.42 33.37
CA ASN A 115 17.34 -10.22 32.24
C ASN A 115 16.87 -9.58 30.90
N ALA A 116 17.71 -9.61 29.87
CA ALA A 116 17.39 -9.08 28.54
C ALA A 116 16.06 -9.61 27.97
N ASN A 117 15.74 -10.89 28.20
CA ASN A 117 14.47 -11.48 27.79
C ASN A 117 13.28 -10.82 28.49
N THR A 118 13.37 -10.62 29.80
CA THR A 118 12.34 -9.96 30.62
C THR A 118 12.19 -8.49 30.25
N LEU A 119 13.28 -7.80 29.93
CA LEU A 119 13.26 -6.42 29.43
C LEU A 119 12.50 -6.32 28.10
N SER A 120 12.82 -7.21 27.15
CA SER A 120 12.16 -7.25 25.84
C SER A 120 10.66 -7.51 25.98
N GLN A 121 10.27 -8.47 26.82
CA GLN A 121 8.86 -8.76 27.11
C GLN A 121 8.15 -7.58 27.75
N SER A 122 8.81 -6.87 28.67
CA SER A 122 8.24 -5.68 29.33
C SER A 122 7.98 -4.53 28.35
N VAL A 123 8.93 -4.29 27.43
CA VAL A 123 8.77 -3.29 26.36
C VAL A 123 7.65 -3.68 25.41
N PHE A 124 7.63 -4.93 24.96
CA PHE A 124 6.58 -5.46 24.07
C PHE A 124 5.19 -5.35 24.71
N LEU A 125 5.05 -5.78 25.96
CA LEU A 125 3.78 -5.79 26.67
C LEU A 125 3.26 -4.36 26.86
N LYS A 126 4.13 -3.41 27.21
CA LYS A 126 3.75 -2.00 27.29
C LYS A 126 3.26 -1.44 25.96
N ASP A 127 3.97 -1.73 24.88
CA ASP A 127 3.64 -1.19 23.55
C ASP A 127 2.31 -1.74 23.03
N LYS A 128 2.09 -3.06 23.18
CA LYS A 128 0.88 -3.74 22.72
C LYS A 128 -0.35 -3.47 23.60
N LEU A 129 -0.22 -3.50 24.92
CA LEU A 129 -1.37 -3.25 25.81
C LEU A 129 -1.88 -1.81 25.77
N MET A 130 -1.02 -0.83 25.43
CA MET A 130 -1.45 0.57 25.30
C MET A 130 -2.19 0.86 23.98
N THR A 131 -2.16 -0.06 23.02
CA THR A 131 -2.77 0.11 21.69
C THR A 131 -4.23 -0.41 21.64
N GLU A 132 -4.69 -1.19 22.63
CA GLU A 132 -6.05 -1.77 22.67
C GLU A 132 -7.12 -0.90 23.38
N LYS A 133 -6.94 0.43 23.43
CA LYS A 133 -7.97 1.37 23.94
C LYS A 133 -8.63 2.11 22.80
#